data_AF-A0AAE9EXM7-F1
#
_entry.id   AF-A0AAE9EXM7-F1
#
_cell.length_a   1.000
_cell.length_b   1.000
_cell.length_c   1.000
_cell.angle_alpha   90.00
_cell.angle_beta   90.00
_cell.angle_gamma   90.00
#
_symmetry.space_group_name_H-M   'P 1'
#
loop_
_entity.id
_entity.type
_entity.pdbx_description
1 polymer ?
#
loop_
_entity_poly.entity_id
_entity_poly.type
_entity_poly.pdbx_seq_one_letter_code
_entity_poly.pdbx_strand_id
1 'polypeptide(L)'
;MQILPYRFEGEVVRGFGRGGKELGCPTANMDDSVIQNLPESLQVGVYYGTAILEGKKYSMAMSIGWNPQYQNEKKTVEIHLIDYAGGDFYGKRLSAVIIGFIREMKSFGSLDELKSAIAKDIEVARRGTVDQNKL
;
A
#
# COMPACT_ATOMS: atom_id res chain seq x y z
N MET A 1 22.71 -1.10 -3.98
CA MET A 1 21.85 -2.12 -4.63
C MET A 1 20.47 -1.54 -4.85
N GLN A 2 19.93 -1.63 -6.06
CA GLN A 2 18.58 -1.17 -6.37
C GLN A 2 17.59 -2.29 -5.98
N ILE A 3 16.77 -2.04 -4.97
CA ILE A 3 15.80 -3.01 -4.40
C ILE A 3 14.49 -3.07 -5.21
N LEU A 4 14.23 -2.04 -6.02
CA LEU A 4 13.02 -1.93 -6.82
C LEU A 4 13.33 -2.30 -8.28
N PRO A 5 12.44 -3.05 -8.96
CA PRO A 5 11.13 -3.49 -8.48
C PRO A 5 11.21 -4.64 -7.47
N TYR A 6 10.33 -4.63 -6.46
CA TYR A 6 10.24 -5.69 -5.45
C TYR A 6 8.88 -6.36 -5.49
N ARG A 7 8.84 -7.69 -5.61
CA ARG A 7 7.62 -8.49 -5.68
C ARG A 7 7.38 -9.23 -4.37
N PHE A 8 6.13 -9.25 -3.92
CA PHE A 8 5.67 -10.10 -2.83
C PHE A 8 4.23 -10.56 -3.07
N GLU A 9 3.79 -11.51 -2.25
CA GLU A 9 2.41 -12.00 -2.23
C GLU A 9 2.05 -12.38 -0.80
N GLY A 10 0.80 -12.14 -0.42
CA GLY A 10 0.28 -12.53 0.89
C GLY A 10 -1.24 -12.50 0.95
N GLU A 11 -1.78 -12.94 2.08
CA GLU A 11 -3.20 -12.86 2.37
C GLU A 11 -3.59 -11.45 2.85
N VAL A 12 -4.79 -11.02 2.44
CA VAL A 12 -5.41 -9.80 2.94
C VAL A 12 -6.11 -10.08 4.27
N VAL A 13 -5.57 -9.48 5.33
CA VAL A 13 -6.07 -9.64 6.70
C VAL A 13 -6.85 -8.41 7.16
N ARG A 14 -7.62 -8.57 8.23
CA ARG A 14 -8.32 -7.44 8.86
C ARG A 14 -7.31 -6.61 9.64
N GLY A 15 -7.24 -5.32 9.30
CA GLY A 15 -6.54 -4.32 10.12
C GLY A 15 -7.43 -3.79 11.24
N PHE A 16 -7.03 -2.64 11.80
CA PHE A 16 -7.69 -2.02 12.96
C PHE A 16 -8.88 -1.10 12.61
N GLY A 17 -9.34 -1.12 11.35
CA GLY A 17 -10.53 -0.37 10.93
C GLY A 17 -10.40 1.15 11.04
N ARG A 18 -9.18 1.70 10.95
CA ARG A 18 -8.93 3.14 11.10
C ARG A 18 -9.31 3.91 9.82
N GLY A 19 -10.60 4.17 9.63
CA GLY A 19 -11.09 5.30 8.80
C GLY A 19 -10.77 5.30 7.30
N GLY A 20 -10.06 4.31 6.74
CA GLY A 20 -9.72 4.30 5.31
C GLY A 20 -10.93 4.46 4.38
N LYS A 21 -12.06 3.83 4.73
CA LYS A 21 -13.34 4.00 4.02
C LYS A 21 -13.89 5.45 4.12
N GLU A 22 -13.76 6.09 5.28
CA GLU A 22 -14.18 7.50 5.49
C GLU A 22 -13.26 8.51 4.78
N LEU A 23 -12.02 8.12 4.54
CA LEU A 23 -11.03 8.88 3.77
C LEU A 23 -11.17 8.70 2.25
N GLY A 24 -12.06 7.80 1.79
CA GLY A 24 -12.14 7.42 0.37
C GLY A 24 -10.95 6.60 -0.13
N CYS A 25 -10.15 6.05 0.79
CA CYS A 25 -8.94 5.27 0.50
C CYS A 25 -8.94 4.01 1.36
N PRO A 26 -9.82 3.02 1.07
CA PRO A 26 -9.81 1.74 1.78
C PRO A 26 -8.50 1.00 1.53
N THR A 27 -7.86 0.53 2.60
CA THR A 27 -6.60 -0.23 2.52
C THR A 27 -6.77 -1.69 2.93
N ALA A 28 -6.15 -2.57 2.17
CA ALA A 28 -5.96 -3.98 2.49
C ALA A 28 -4.69 -4.14 3.33
N ASN A 29 -4.80 -4.75 4.50
CA ASN A 29 -3.63 -5.06 5.33
C ASN A 29 -3.05 -6.39 4.87
N MET A 30 -1.74 -6.47 4.73
CA MET A 30 -1.06 -7.73 4.38
C MET A 30 -0.66 -8.50 5.64
N ASP A 31 -0.64 -9.82 5.54
CA ASP A 31 -0.26 -10.70 6.64
C ASP A 31 1.20 -10.53 7.12
N ASP A 32 1.50 -11.12 8.28
CA ASP A 32 2.83 -11.11 8.90
C ASP A 32 3.90 -11.77 8.01
N SER A 33 3.53 -12.66 7.09
CA SER A 33 4.50 -13.32 6.21
C SER A 33 5.11 -12.33 5.21
N VAL A 34 4.29 -11.41 4.69
CA VAL A 34 4.80 -10.30 3.85
C VAL A 34 5.75 -9.43 4.65
N ILE A 35 5.35 -9.04 5.86
CA ILE A 35 6.11 -8.14 6.72
C ILE A 35 7.49 -8.72 7.06
N GLN A 36 7.57 -10.02 7.39
CA GLN A 36 8.81 -10.70 7.75
C GLN A 36 9.79 -10.86 6.58
N ASN A 37 9.29 -10.89 5.34
CA ASN A 37 10.10 -11.09 4.15
C ASN A 37 10.45 -9.77 3.42
N LEU A 38 9.92 -8.63 3.87
CA LEU A 38 10.28 -7.33 3.32
C LEU A 38 11.78 -7.05 3.53
N PRO A 39 12.50 -6.59 2.49
CA PRO A 39 13.87 -6.13 2.65
C PRO A 39 13.98 -5.08 3.75
N GLU A 40 14.94 -5.25 4.67
CA GLU A 40 15.17 -4.31 5.77
C GLU A 40 15.43 -2.89 5.27
N SER A 41 16.07 -2.79 4.11
CA SER A 41 16.39 -1.58 3.36
C SER A 41 15.18 -0.86 2.74
N LEU A 42 13.99 -1.47 2.71
CA LEU A 42 12.76 -0.74 2.46
C LEU A 42 12.39 0.07 3.70
N GLN A 43 12.60 1.37 3.61
CA GLN A 43 12.22 2.33 4.65
C GLN A 43 10.69 2.41 4.81
N VAL A 44 10.26 2.97 5.94
CA VAL A 44 8.86 3.34 6.12
C VAL A 44 8.49 4.51 5.20
N GLY A 45 7.27 4.50 4.70
CA GLY A 45 6.78 5.53 3.79
C GLY A 45 5.72 5.03 2.82
N VAL A 46 5.42 5.88 1.83
CA VAL A 46 4.44 5.62 0.80
C VAL A 46 5.14 5.27 -0.51
N TYR A 47 4.64 4.24 -1.15
CA TYR A 47 5.14 3.63 -2.37
C TYR A 47 4.02 3.48 -3.39
N TYR A 48 4.39 3.21 -4.63
CA TYR A 48 3.45 2.82 -5.67
C TYR A 48 3.92 1.60 -6.45
N GLY A 49 2.98 0.98 -7.14
CA GLY A 49 3.26 -0.17 -7.97
C GLY A 49 2.00 -0.80 -8.53
N THR A 50 2.07 -2.08 -8.84
CA THR A 50 0.91 -2.82 -9.35
C THR A 50 0.56 -3.98 -8.43
N ALA A 51 -0.71 -4.32 -8.36
CA ALA A 51 -1.21 -5.44 -7.60
C ALA A 51 -2.16 -6.29 -8.46
N ILE A 52 -2.20 -7.58 -8.19
CA ILE A 52 -3.08 -8.54 -8.85
C ILE A 52 -3.99 -9.14 -7.79
N LEU A 53 -5.29 -8.94 -7.96
CA LEU A 53 -6.35 -9.54 -7.16
C LEU A 53 -7.20 -10.40 -8.10
N GLU A 54 -7.29 -11.69 -7.82
CA GLU A 54 -8.12 -12.65 -8.59
C GLU A 54 -7.87 -12.58 -10.11
N GLY A 55 -6.60 -12.47 -10.50
CA GLY A 55 -6.18 -12.41 -11.91
C GLY A 55 -6.33 -11.04 -12.58
N LYS A 56 -6.94 -10.05 -11.92
CA LYS A 56 -7.06 -8.68 -12.44
C LYS A 56 -5.96 -7.78 -11.87
N LYS A 57 -5.27 -7.07 -12.75
CA LYS A 57 -4.20 -6.12 -12.41
C LYS A 57 -4.79 -4.74 -12.10
N TYR A 58 -4.26 -4.10 -11.06
CA TYR A 58 -4.60 -2.76 -10.61
C TYR A 58 -3.32 -1.95 -10.38
N SER A 59 -3.40 -0.64 -10.58
CA SER A 59 -2.46 0.29 -9.97
C SER A 59 -2.69 0.31 -8.46
N MET A 60 -1.64 0.53 -7.68
CA MET A 60 -1.75 0.59 -6.23
C MET A 60 -0.88 1.70 -5.62
N ALA A 61 -1.38 2.25 -4.52
CA ALA A 61 -0.58 2.94 -3.53
C ALA A 61 -0.39 1.99 -2.33
N MET A 62 0.80 2.01 -1.72
CA MET A 62 1.14 1.15 -0.59
C MET A 62 1.83 1.98 0.49
N SER A 63 1.50 1.75 1.75
CA SER A 63 2.26 2.30 2.88
C SER A 63 2.96 1.20 3.66
N ILE A 64 4.23 1.46 3.99
CA ILE A 64 4.99 0.71 4.99
C ILE A 64 5.08 1.58 6.24
N GLY A 65 4.44 1.14 7.32
CA GLY A 65 4.41 1.87 8.59
C GLY A 65 4.93 1.03 9.75
N TRP A 66 4.82 1.56 10.98
CA TRP A 66 5.07 0.82 12.22
C TRP A 66 3.75 0.53 12.92
N ASN A 67 3.62 -0.63 13.55
CA ASN A 67 2.45 -0.98 14.35
C ASN A 67 2.59 -0.44 15.79
N PRO A 68 1.79 0.55 16.22
CA PRO A 68 1.89 1.10 17.59
C PRO A 68 1.51 0.09 18.68
N GLN A 69 0.73 -0.95 18.36
CA GLN A 69 0.32 -1.95 19.34
C GLN A 69 1.43 -2.94 19.70
N TYR A 70 2.41 -3.10 18.80
CA TYR A 70 3.60 -3.92 19.05
C TYR A 70 4.81 -3.03 19.36
N GLN A 71 4.59 -1.94 20.11
CA GLN A 71 5.65 -1.00 20.52
C GLN A 71 6.48 -0.45 19.34
N ASN A 72 5.91 -0.40 18.13
CA ASN A 72 6.59 -0.05 16.88
C ASN A 72 7.77 -0.98 16.51
N GLU A 73 7.78 -2.23 16.99
CA GLU A 73 8.81 -3.22 16.64
C GLU A 73 8.49 -3.96 15.34
N LYS A 74 7.21 -3.99 14.95
CA LYS A 74 6.74 -4.63 13.72
C LYS A 74 6.32 -3.60 12.68
N LYS A 75 6.82 -3.75 11.44
CA LYS A 75 6.31 -3.00 10.30
C LYS A 75 4.88 -3.43 9.97
N THR A 76 4.16 -2.58 9.26
CA THR A 76 2.84 -2.85 8.68
C THR A 76 2.91 -2.59 7.18
N VAL A 77 2.13 -3.33 6.40
CA VAL A 77 1.97 -3.10 4.96
C VAL A 77 0.49 -2.97 4.67
N GLU A 78 0.12 -1.83 4.11
CA GLU A 78 -1.24 -1.53 3.70
C GLU A 78 -1.27 -1.14 2.22
N ILE A 79 -2.19 -1.72 1.46
CA ILE A 79 -2.32 -1.51 0.01
C ILE A 79 -3.70 -0.95 -0.32
N HIS A 80 -3.73 0.16 -1.05
CA HIS A 80 -4.93 0.67 -1.68
C HIS A 80 -4.92 0.31 -3.18
N LEU A 81 -5.93 -0.46 -3.62
CA LEU A 81 -6.15 -0.76 -5.03
C LEU A 81 -6.90 0.40 -5.70
N ILE A 82 -6.24 1.06 -6.63
CA ILE A 82 -6.80 2.22 -7.34
C ILE A 82 -7.87 1.74 -8.32
N ASP A 83 -9.04 2.41 -8.31
CA ASP A 83 -10.25 2.09 -9.08
C ASP A 83 -10.86 0.70 -8.80
N TYR A 84 -10.48 0.07 -7.70
CA TYR A 84 -11.18 -1.13 -7.27
C TYR A 84 -12.56 -0.76 -6.73
N ALA A 85 -13.60 -1.14 -7.47
CA ALA A 85 -15.01 -0.90 -7.12
C ALA A 85 -15.71 -2.13 -6.52
N GLY A 86 -14.97 -3.20 -6.20
CA GLY A 86 -15.54 -4.38 -5.57
C GLY A 86 -15.75 -4.23 -4.06
N GLY A 87 -16.25 -5.29 -3.42
CA GLY A 87 -16.45 -5.35 -1.98
C GLY A 87 -15.18 -5.70 -1.19
N ASP A 88 -15.34 -6.06 0.08
CA ASP A 88 -14.21 -6.52 0.89
C ASP A 88 -13.65 -7.84 0.34
N PHE A 89 -12.32 -7.99 0.34
CA PHE A 89 -11.60 -9.16 -0.16
C PHE A 89 -10.67 -9.78 0.89
N TYR A 90 -11.10 -9.79 2.16
CA TYR A 90 -10.38 -10.47 3.24
C TYR A 90 -10.23 -11.97 2.96
N GLY A 91 -9.10 -12.55 3.35
CA GLY A 91 -8.76 -13.95 3.10
C GLY A 91 -8.35 -14.25 1.66
N LYS A 92 -8.41 -13.27 0.75
CA LYS A 92 -7.91 -13.43 -0.62
C LYS A 92 -6.42 -13.16 -0.66
N ARG A 93 -5.73 -13.82 -1.59
CA ARG A 93 -4.33 -13.52 -1.90
C ARG A 93 -4.22 -12.32 -2.83
N LEU A 94 -3.27 -11.45 -2.50
CA LEU A 94 -2.89 -10.31 -3.31
C LEU A 94 -1.41 -10.40 -3.64
N SER A 95 -1.07 -10.43 -4.93
CA SER A 95 0.31 -10.35 -5.40
C SER A 95 0.63 -8.90 -5.76
N ALA A 96 1.75 -8.35 -5.30
CA ALA A 96 2.11 -6.95 -5.53
C ALA A 96 3.54 -6.80 -6.05
N VAL A 97 3.78 -5.75 -6.83
CA VAL A 97 5.11 -5.32 -7.28
C VAL A 97 5.26 -3.85 -6.94
N ILE A 98 6.18 -3.54 -6.03
CA ILE A 98 6.60 -2.18 -5.68
C ILE A 98 7.51 -1.68 -6.80
N ILE A 99 7.17 -0.52 -7.39
CA ILE A 99 7.91 0.07 -8.52
C ILE A 99 8.70 1.29 -8.05
N GLY A 100 8.13 2.13 -7.20
CA GLY A 100 8.78 3.36 -6.77
C GLY A 100 8.31 3.87 -5.41
N PHE A 101 9.10 4.77 -4.86
CA PHE A 101 8.83 5.49 -3.61
C PHE A 101 8.18 6.84 -3.93
N ILE A 102 7.17 7.23 -3.15
CA ILE A 102 6.49 8.53 -3.26
C ILE A 102 7.06 9.49 -2.23
N ARG A 103 6.99 9.13 -0.94
CA ARG A 103 7.36 10.03 0.18
C ARG A 103 7.50 9.29 1.50
N GLU A 104 8.19 9.92 2.45
CA GLU A 104 8.27 9.45 3.83
C GLU A 104 6.90 9.52 4.54
N MET A 105 6.81 8.82 5.68
CA MET A 105 5.69 8.95 6.60
C MET A 105 5.62 10.38 7.14
N LYS A 106 4.41 10.95 7.17
CA LYS A 106 4.18 12.33 7.60
C LYS A 106 2.97 12.39 8.52
N SER A 107 3.09 13.14 9.60
CA SER A 107 1.96 13.54 10.44
C SER A 107 1.25 14.75 9.82
N PHE A 108 -0.07 14.78 9.90
CA PHE A 108 -0.90 15.85 9.36
C PHE A 108 -1.61 16.58 10.50
N GLY A 109 -1.72 17.91 10.37
CA GLY A 109 -2.36 18.75 11.39
C GLY A 109 -3.89 18.71 11.32
N SER A 110 -4.45 18.23 10.21
CA SER A 110 -5.90 18.11 10.01
C SER A 110 -6.28 16.93 9.12
N LEU A 111 -7.56 16.55 9.17
CA LEU A 111 -8.14 15.52 8.30
C LEU A 111 -8.08 15.92 6.82
N ASP A 112 -8.26 17.20 6.50
CA ASP A 112 -8.25 17.69 5.13
C ASP A 112 -6.83 17.67 4.53
N GLU A 113 -5.82 17.99 5.33
CA GLU A 113 -4.42 17.82 4.93
C GLU A 113 -4.09 16.36 4.62
N LEU A 114 -4.55 15.43 5.47
CA LEU A 114 -4.38 13.99 5.25
C LEU A 114 -5.07 13.54 3.95
N LYS A 115 -6.34 13.91 3.75
CA LYS A 115 -7.10 13.59 2.51
C LYS A 115 -6.40 14.14 1.27
N SER A 116 -5.93 15.39 1.33
CA SER A 116 -5.20 16.03 0.24
C SER A 116 -3.90 15.30 -0.10
N ALA A 117 -3.15 14.86 0.91
CA ALA A 117 -1.94 14.08 0.71
C ALA A 117 -2.23 12.71 0.08
N ILE A 118 -3.22 11.98 0.60
CA ILE A 118 -3.64 10.68 0.05
C ILE A 118 -4.06 10.82 -1.42
N ALA A 119 -4.86 11.83 -1.76
CA ALA A 119 -5.28 12.06 -3.14
C ALA A 119 -4.09 12.30 -4.08
N LYS A 120 -3.09 13.07 -3.63
CA LYS A 120 -1.84 13.29 -4.39
C LYS A 120 -1.04 12.00 -4.54
N ASP A 121 -0.93 11.19 -3.49
CA ASP A 121 -0.22 9.91 -3.54
C ASP A 121 -0.89 8.94 -4.55
N ILE A 122 -2.22 8.89 -4.58
CA ILE A 122 -3.00 8.10 -5.54
C ILE A 122 -2.76 8.59 -6.98
N GLU A 123 -2.77 9.91 -7.20
CA GLU A 123 -2.50 10.51 -8.52
C GLU A 123 -1.09 10.14 -9.01
N VAL A 124 -0.08 10.24 -8.15
CA VAL A 124 1.31 9.85 -8.46
C VAL A 124 1.39 8.36 -8.78
N ALA A 125 0.79 7.51 -7.95
CA ALA A 125 0.78 6.06 -8.15
C ALA A 125 0.10 5.65 -9.46
N ARG A 126 -1.03 6.28 -9.79
CA ARG A 126 -1.75 6.07 -11.04
C ARG A 126 -0.88 6.43 -12.25
N ARG A 127 -0.27 7.61 -12.26
CA ARG A 127 0.60 8.04 -13.38
C ARG A 127 1.82 7.14 -13.52
N GLY A 128 2.52 6.86 -12.43
CA GLY A 128 3.76 6.06 -12.43
C GLY A 128 3.58 4.60 -12.86
N THR A 129 2.36 4.07 -12.87
CA THR A 129 2.06 2.69 -13.29
C THR A 129 1.53 2.58 -14.71
N VAL A 130 0.89 3.63 -15.24
CA VAL A 130 0.42 3.68 -16.63
C VAL A 130 1.59 3.68 -17.61
N ASP A 131 2.66 4.40 -17.28
CA ASP A 131 3.86 4.49 -18.13
C ASP A 131 4.61 3.15 -18.25
N GLN A 132 4.41 2.24 -17.30
CA GLN A 132 5.05 0.92 -17.26
C GLN A 132 4.27 -0.17 -17.99
N ASN A 133 3.01 0.06 -18.39
CA ASN A 133 2.23 -0.87 -19.23
C ASN A 133 2.48 -0.66 -20.74
N LYS A 134 3.40 0.24 -21.11
CA LYS A 134 3.86 0.48 -22.49
C LYS A 134 5.21 -0.19 -22.81
N LEU A 135 5.77 -0.93 -21.85
CA LEU A 135 6.96 -1.78 -22.00
C LEU A 135 6.53 -3.25 -21.97
#